data_AF-A0A6L7CNK8-F1
#
_entry.id   AF-A0A6L7CNK8-F1
#
_cell.length_a   1.000
_cell.length_b   1.000
_cell.length_c   1.000
_cell.angle_alpha   90.00
_cell.angle_beta   90.00
_cell.angle_gamma   90.00
#
_symmetry.space_group_name_H-M   'P 1'
#
loop_
_entity.id
_entity.type
_entity.pdbx_description
1 polymer ?
#
loop_
_entity_poly.entity_id
_entity_poly.type
_entity_poly.pdbx_seq_one_letter_code
_entity_poly.pdbx_strand_id
1 'polypeptide(L)'
;YTTQDGRSDVAISCCCKVSGDVQQCYTAKERRLLQHTSAQLHAGETMTLQKLVWIDWRDDRQAALDEWGSASLRQLEMCAQQSYDQLLAASTENWRQWWQKRRITVNGGEAHDQQALDYALYHLRIMTPAHDERSSIAAKGLTGEGYKGHVFWDTEVFLLPFHLFSDPTVARSLLRYRWHNLPGAQEKARRNGWQGALFPWESARSGEEETPEFAAINIRTGLRQKVASAQAEHHLVADIAWAVIQYWQTTGDESF
;
A
#
# COMPACT_ATOMS: atom_id res chain seq x y z
N TYR A 1 17.37 -8.23 0.70
CA TYR A 1 16.75 -9.49 1.16
C TYR A 1 15.90 -10.03 0.04
N THR A 2 15.96 -11.32 -0.25
CA THR A 2 15.02 -11.99 -1.15
C THR A 2 13.86 -12.59 -0.35
N THR A 3 12.63 -12.48 -0.85
CA THR A 3 11.44 -13.10 -0.26
C THR A 3 11.56 -14.62 -0.27
N GLN A 4 10.84 -15.32 0.63
CA GLN A 4 10.95 -16.77 0.75
C GLN A 4 10.47 -17.53 -0.50
N ASP A 5 9.49 -16.97 -1.22
CA ASP A 5 9.01 -17.50 -2.51
C ASP A 5 9.98 -17.18 -3.67
N GLY A 6 11.05 -16.42 -3.40
CA GLY A 6 12.04 -16.03 -4.38
C GLY A 6 11.54 -15.03 -5.42
N ARG A 7 10.34 -14.45 -5.27
CA ARG A 7 9.73 -13.57 -6.30
C ARG A 7 10.18 -12.11 -6.24
N SER A 8 10.56 -11.62 -5.06
CA SER A 8 10.92 -10.21 -4.90
C SER A 8 12.19 -10.04 -4.07
N ASP A 9 12.87 -8.92 -4.29
CA ASP A 9 13.94 -8.44 -3.44
C ASP A 9 13.49 -7.16 -2.73
N VAL A 10 13.93 -6.99 -1.48
CA VAL A 10 13.62 -5.85 -0.61
C VAL A 10 14.93 -5.32 -0.01
N ALA A 11 15.14 -4.01 -0.09
CA ALA A 11 16.23 -3.29 0.53
C ALA A 11 15.67 -2.37 1.61
N ILE A 12 16.32 -2.38 2.77
CA ILE A 12 15.98 -1.48 3.88
C ILE A 12 17.28 -0.85 4.31
N SER A 13 17.40 0.46 4.09
CA SER A 13 18.57 1.25 4.43
C SER A 13 18.17 2.32 5.42
N CYS A 14 19.06 2.67 6.35
CA CYS A 14 18.79 3.76 7.29
C CYS A 14 20.02 4.62 7.56
N CYS A 15 19.78 5.91 7.78
CA CYS A 15 20.76 6.89 8.23
C CYS A 15 20.29 7.45 9.58
N CYS A 16 21.13 7.34 10.61
CA CYS A 16 20.83 7.87 11.94
C CYS A 16 21.85 8.96 12.30
N LYS A 17 21.38 10.20 12.43
CA LYS A 17 22.19 11.35 12.87
C LYS A 17 21.81 11.69 14.30
N VAL A 18 22.79 11.77 15.19
CA VAL A 18 22.58 12.15 16.59
C VAL A 18 23.32 13.45 16.85
N SER A 19 22.63 14.42 17.45
CA SER A 19 23.21 15.73 17.78
C SER A 19 24.20 15.64 18.93
N GLY A 20 25.19 16.53 18.94
CA GLY A 20 26.15 16.68 20.04
C GLY A 20 27.40 15.81 19.87
N ASP A 21 28.25 15.84 20.90
CA ASP A 21 29.44 14.99 20.98
C ASP A 21 29.03 13.59 21.45
N VAL A 22 29.01 12.64 20.51
CA VAL A 22 28.51 11.30 20.73
C VAL A 22 29.51 10.26 20.28
N GLN A 23 29.64 9.19 21.06
CA GLN A 23 30.35 7.99 20.64
C GLN A 23 29.38 7.06 19.93
N GLN A 24 29.79 6.56 18.75
CA GLN A 24 28.98 5.68 17.94
C GLN A 24 29.75 4.41 17.57
N CYS A 25 29.06 3.28 17.58
CA CYS A 25 29.57 2.04 16.99
C CYS A 25 28.46 1.29 16.26
N TYR A 26 28.85 0.46 15.29
CA TYR A 26 27.93 -0.28 14.45
C TYR A 26 28.17 -1.78 14.64
N THR A 27 27.09 -2.54 14.79
CA THR A 27 27.17 -4.01 14.87
C THR A 27 26.21 -4.67 13.89
N ALA A 28 26.65 -5.81 13.35
CA ALA A 28 25.84 -6.67 12.51
C ALA A 28 25.69 -8.02 13.19
N LYS A 29 24.45 -8.46 13.42
CA LYS A 29 24.15 -9.79 13.97
C LYS A 29 22.90 -10.35 13.34
N GLU A 30 22.98 -11.56 12.79
CA GLU A 30 21.90 -12.21 12.06
C GLU A 30 21.37 -11.30 10.93
N ARG A 31 20.08 -10.96 10.95
CA ARG A 31 19.41 -10.07 9.99
C ARG A 31 19.20 -8.66 10.57
N ARG A 32 20.08 -8.22 11.47
CA ARG A 32 20.01 -6.91 12.14
C ARG A 32 21.30 -6.14 11.94
N LEU A 33 21.14 -4.89 11.52
CA LEU A 33 22.16 -3.85 11.58
C LEU A 33 21.78 -2.90 12.71
N LEU A 34 22.72 -2.64 13.62
CA LEU A 34 22.50 -1.85 14.81
C LEU A 34 23.52 -0.70 14.84
N GLN A 35 23.04 0.49 15.17
CA GLN A 35 23.86 1.61 15.59
C GLN A 35 23.68 1.80 17.09
N HIS A 36 24.78 1.75 17.83
CA HIS A 36 24.83 2.11 19.24
C HIS A 36 25.34 3.55 19.33
N THR A 37 24.70 4.37 20.16
CA THR A 37 25.12 5.75 20.38
C THR A 37 25.10 6.04 21.87
N SER A 38 26.20 6.58 22.40
CA SER A 38 26.33 7.00 23.79
C SER A 38 26.81 8.44 23.86
N ALA A 39 26.22 9.21 24.77
CA ALA A 39 26.55 10.60 25.02
C ALA A 39 26.50 10.86 26.54
N GLN A 40 27.31 11.79 27.02
CA GLN A 40 27.14 12.38 28.35
C GLN A 40 26.32 13.66 28.18
N LEU A 41 25.26 13.81 28.99
CA LEU A 41 24.37 14.98 28.94
C LEU A 41 24.25 15.57 30.34
N HIS A 42 24.27 16.89 30.41
CA HIS A 42 23.96 17.63 31.63
C HIS A 42 22.44 17.83 31.79
N ALA A 43 22.00 18.08 33.03
CA ALA A 43 20.60 18.36 33.31
C ALA A 43 20.14 19.59 32.51
N GLY A 44 19.08 19.42 31.72
CA GLY A 44 18.53 20.46 30.85
C GLY A 44 19.02 20.43 29.39
N GLU A 45 20.01 19.59 29.06
CA GLU A 45 20.45 19.42 27.68
C GLU A 45 19.53 18.49 26.89
N THR A 46 19.38 18.77 25.59
CA THR A 46 18.58 17.96 24.66
C THR A 46 19.50 17.25 23.67
N MET A 47 19.31 15.94 23.53
CA MET A 47 19.91 15.13 22.46
C MET A 47 18.83 14.73 21.47
N THR A 48 19.06 14.96 20.18
CA THR A 48 18.12 14.67 19.10
C THR A 48 18.68 13.56 18.21
N LEU A 49 17.86 12.54 17.98
CA LEU A 49 18.09 11.51 16.97
C LEU A 49 17.19 11.78 15.75
N GLN A 50 17.80 11.99 14.60
CA GLN A 50 17.13 11.97 13.32
C GLN A 50 17.40 10.63 12.64
N LYS A 51 16.34 9.88 12.34
CA LYS A 51 16.43 8.59 11.63
C LYS A 51 15.68 8.69 10.31
N LEU A 52 16.41 8.54 9.21
CA LEU A 52 15.85 8.38 7.88
C LEU A 52 15.87 6.90 7.52
N VAL A 53 14.77 6.41 6.96
CA VAL A 53 14.65 5.02 6.49
C VAL A 53 14.19 5.06 5.05
N TRP A 54 14.89 4.32 4.19
CA TRP A 54 14.51 4.09 2.81
C TRP A 54 14.18 2.62 2.65
N ILE A 55 12.98 2.34 2.13
CA ILE A 55 12.52 0.99 1.82
C ILE A 55 12.31 0.95 0.31
N ASP A 56 12.99 0.00 -0.33
CA ASP A 56 12.88 -0.23 -1.77
C ASP A 56 12.60 -1.71 -2.02
N TRP A 57 11.94 -2.00 -3.13
CA TRP A 57 11.62 -3.36 -3.50
C TRP A 57 11.57 -3.51 -5.03
N ARG A 58 11.77 -4.74 -5.50
CA ARG A 58 11.65 -5.09 -6.91
C ARG A 58 11.12 -6.51 -7.09
N ASP A 59 10.36 -6.73 -8.15
CA ASP A 59 10.04 -8.06 -8.67
C ASP A 59 10.68 -8.35 -10.04
N ASP A 60 11.22 -7.33 -10.72
CA ASP A 60 12.18 -7.52 -11.79
C ASP A 60 13.60 -7.70 -11.24
N ARG A 61 14.40 -8.55 -11.89
CA ARG A 61 15.80 -8.81 -11.51
C ARG A 61 16.74 -8.58 -12.69
N GLN A 62 16.45 -7.56 -13.50
CA GLN A 62 17.29 -7.23 -14.65
C GLN A 62 18.68 -6.76 -14.19
N ALA A 63 18.73 -5.91 -13.16
CA ALA A 63 19.97 -5.48 -12.53
C ALA A 63 20.47 -6.50 -11.49
N ALA A 64 21.79 -6.61 -11.34
CA ALA A 64 22.39 -7.41 -10.27
C ALA A 64 21.96 -6.89 -8.88
N LEU A 65 21.91 -7.78 -7.88
CA LEU A 65 21.43 -7.42 -6.53
C LEU A 65 22.26 -6.28 -5.90
N ASP A 66 23.58 -6.33 -6.03
CA ASP A 66 24.48 -5.33 -5.47
C ASP A 66 24.37 -3.98 -6.19
N GLU A 67 24.15 -4.00 -7.51
CA GLU A 67 23.94 -2.80 -8.32
C GLU A 67 22.64 -2.09 -7.90
N TRP A 68 21.54 -2.83 -7.82
CA TRP A 68 20.25 -2.31 -7.35
C TRP A 68 20.30 -1.85 -5.90
N GLY A 69 20.93 -2.64 -5.02
CA GLY A 69 21.12 -2.28 -3.61
C GLY A 69 21.90 -0.98 -3.45
N SER A 70 22.95 -0.78 -4.25
CA SER A 70 23.72 0.46 -4.30
C SER A 70 22.90 1.63 -4.84
N ALA A 71 22.04 1.40 -5.83
CA ALA A 71 21.12 2.41 -6.35
C ALA A 71 20.08 2.85 -5.31
N SER A 72 19.51 1.90 -4.57
CA SER A 72 18.59 2.18 -3.45
C SER A 72 19.30 2.95 -2.33
N LEU A 73 20.55 2.59 -1.98
CA LEU A 73 21.33 3.34 -0.99
C LEU A 73 21.58 4.79 -1.42
N ARG A 74 21.88 5.05 -2.70
CA ARG A 74 22.05 6.42 -3.21
C ARG A 74 20.79 7.27 -3.03
N GLN A 75 19.59 6.68 -3.12
CA GLN A 75 18.35 7.41 -2.83
C GLN A 75 18.30 7.88 -1.38
N LEU A 76 18.67 7.00 -0.43
CA LEU A 76 18.78 7.39 0.98
C LEU A 76 19.84 8.48 1.19
N GLU A 77 21.01 8.39 0.54
CA GLU A 77 22.06 9.39 0.65
C GLU A 77 21.59 10.76 0.18
N MET A 78 20.86 10.82 -0.94
CA MET A 78 20.23 12.05 -1.43
C MET A 78 19.21 12.62 -0.44
N CYS A 79 18.35 11.78 0.14
CA CYS A 79 17.43 12.22 1.18
C CYS A 79 18.16 12.71 2.44
N ALA A 80 19.26 12.05 2.81
CA ALA A 80 20.07 12.40 3.96
C ALA A 80 20.86 13.72 3.79
N GLN A 81 20.92 14.30 2.59
CA GLN A 81 21.45 15.65 2.38
C GLN A 81 20.48 16.74 2.86
N GLN A 82 19.21 16.40 3.08
CA GLN A 82 18.19 17.32 3.58
C GLN A 82 18.08 17.26 5.11
N SER A 83 17.67 18.36 5.73
CA SER A 83 17.31 18.38 7.15
C SER A 83 15.92 17.79 7.38
N TYR A 84 15.63 17.37 8.61
CA TYR A 84 14.28 16.96 8.99
C TYR A 84 13.24 18.04 8.67
N ASP A 85 13.55 19.31 8.93
CA ASP A 85 12.63 20.41 8.69
C ASP A 85 12.32 20.61 7.20
N GLN A 86 13.31 20.39 6.32
CA GLN A 86 13.10 20.44 4.87
C GLN A 86 12.18 19.29 4.40
N LEU A 87 12.42 18.08 4.90
CA LEU A 87 11.58 16.91 4.60
C LEU A 87 10.16 17.07 5.15
N LEU A 88 10.03 17.61 6.37
CA LEU A 88 8.75 17.92 6.99
C LEU A 88 8.00 18.99 6.18
N ALA A 89 8.67 20.08 5.78
CA ALA A 89 8.06 21.12 4.96
C ALA A 89 7.55 20.57 3.62
N ALA A 90 8.33 19.72 2.95
CA ALA A 90 7.92 19.05 1.71
C ALA A 90 6.69 18.14 1.93
N SER A 91 6.67 17.36 3.01
CA SER A 91 5.53 16.52 3.38
C SER A 91 4.29 17.35 3.72
N THR A 92 4.43 18.41 4.53
CA THR A 92 3.36 19.33 4.90
C THR A 92 2.73 19.99 3.67
N GLU A 93 3.55 20.44 2.73
CA GLU A 93 3.07 21.05 1.48
C GLU A 93 2.31 20.03 0.62
N ASN A 94 2.83 18.81 0.50
CA ASN A 94 2.14 17.71 -0.18
C ASN A 94 0.78 17.40 0.47
N TRP A 95 0.71 17.42 1.81
CA TRP A 95 -0.54 17.24 2.54
C TRP A 95 -1.52 18.39 2.30
N ARG A 96 -1.05 19.64 2.39
CA ARG A 96 -1.84 20.85 2.18
C ARG A 96 -2.50 20.86 0.80
N GLN A 97 -1.75 20.61 -0.27
CA GLN A 97 -2.27 20.62 -1.64
C GLN A 97 -3.37 19.57 -1.86
N TRP A 98 -3.21 18.40 -1.26
CA TRP A 98 -4.21 17.33 -1.39
C TRP A 98 -5.49 17.66 -0.61
N TRP A 99 -5.36 18.15 0.63
CA TRP A 99 -6.52 18.57 1.44
C TRP A 99 -7.30 19.69 0.77
N GLN A 100 -6.62 20.67 0.17
CA GLN A 100 -7.27 21.75 -0.56
C GLN A 100 -8.17 21.27 -1.71
N LYS A 101 -7.83 20.14 -2.33
CA LYS A 101 -8.58 19.58 -3.47
C LYS A 101 -9.68 18.60 -3.07
N ARG A 102 -9.57 17.96 -1.90
CA ARG A 102 -10.35 16.75 -1.56
C ARG A 102 -11.07 16.80 -0.21
N ARG A 103 -10.78 17.82 0.62
CA ARG A 103 -11.47 17.96 1.91
C ARG A 103 -12.94 18.31 1.67
N ILE A 104 -13.82 17.56 2.31
CA ILE A 104 -15.25 17.84 2.36
C ILE A 104 -15.52 18.55 3.69
N THR A 105 -16.22 19.69 3.63
CA THR A 105 -16.58 20.47 4.83
C THR A 105 -18.00 20.14 5.25
N VAL A 106 -18.17 19.74 6.51
CA VAL A 106 -19.47 19.45 7.12
C VAL A 106 -20.02 20.73 7.75
N ASN A 107 -21.13 21.24 7.22
CA ASN A 107 -21.80 22.42 7.75
C ASN A 107 -22.97 22.00 8.66
N GLY A 108 -23.10 22.63 9.83
CA GLY A 108 -24.23 22.42 10.73
C GLY A 108 -24.23 21.11 11.54
N GLY A 109 -23.11 20.37 11.53
CA GLY A 109 -22.88 19.19 12.37
C GLY A 109 -21.99 19.49 13.58
N GLU A 110 -21.72 18.46 14.37
CA GLU A 110 -20.82 18.55 15.51
C GLU A 110 -19.36 18.59 15.04
N ALA A 111 -18.45 19.17 15.83
CA ALA A 111 -17.02 19.19 15.49
C ALA A 111 -16.45 17.78 15.26
N HIS A 112 -17.03 16.78 15.91
CA HIS A 112 -16.68 15.37 15.75
C HIS A 112 -17.01 14.83 14.34
N ASP A 113 -18.06 15.31 13.68
CA ASP A 113 -18.45 14.83 12.35
C ASP A 113 -17.39 15.22 11.30
N GLN A 114 -16.90 16.47 11.38
CA GLN A 114 -15.78 16.91 10.54
C GLN A 114 -14.52 16.09 10.82
N GLN A 115 -14.21 15.83 12.09
CA GLN A 115 -13.04 15.03 12.47
C GLN A 115 -13.14 13.59 11.95
N ALA A 116 -14.32 12.97 12.03
CA ALA A 116 -14.56 11.62 11.53
C ALA A 116 -14.40 11.55 10.00
N LEU A 117 -14.91 12.55 9.28
CA LEU A 117 -14.73 12.63 7.83
C LEU A 117 -13.27 12.89 7.43
N ASP A 118 -12.58 13.80 8.12
CA ASP A 118 -11.15 14.04 7.91
C ASP A 118 -10.34 12.76 8.22
N TYR A 119 -10.72 11.98 9.24
CA TYR A 119 -10.09 10.70 9.53
C TYR A 119 -10.30 9.67 8.42
N ALA A 120 -11.51 9.55 7.87
CA ALA A 120 -11.80 8.67 6.74
C ALA A 120 -11.02 9.08 5.48
N LEU A 121 -10.97 10.38 5.18
CA LEU A 121 -10.22 10.94 4.04
C LEU A 121 -8.72 10.73 4.20
N TYR A 122 -8.18 10.90 5.42
CA TYR A 122 -6.78 10.57 5.72
C TYR A 122 -6.46 9.12 5.36
N HIS A 123 -7.29 8.17 5.82
CA HIS A 123 -7.10 6.75 5.53
C HIS A 123 -7.24 6.41 4.04
N LEU A 124 -8.25 6.97 3.36
CA LEU A 124 -8.40 6.83 1.91
C LEU A 124 -7.11 7.23 1.18
N ARG A 125 -6.48 8.34 1.57
CA ARG A 125 -5.22 8.76 0.95
C ARG A 125 -4.08 7.78 1.21
N ILE A 126 -3.81 7.46 2.48
CA ILE A 126 -2.60 6.69 2.83
C ILE A 126 -2.69 5.22 2.40
N MET A 127 -3.91 4.71 2.19
CA MET A 127 -4.15 3.35 1.70
C MET A 127 -4.14 3.25 0.17
N THR A 128 -4.21 4.38 -0.54
CA THR A 128 -4.25 4.40 -2.02
C THR A 128 -2.85 4.35 -2.62
N PRO A 129 -2.48 3.29 -3.36
CA PRO A 129 -1.19 3.23 -4.02
C PRO A 129 -1.12 4.22 -5.19
N ALA A 130 -0.21 5.19 -5.12
CA ALA A 130 -0.01 6.18 -6.18
C ALA A 130 1.17 5.86 -7.13
N HIS A 131 1.94 4.81 -6.85
CA HIS A 131 3.26 4.58 -7.48
C HIS A 131 3.27 3.50 -8.56
N ASP A 132 2.27 2.61 -8.61
CA ASP A 132 2.22 1.48 -9.55
C ASP A 132 0.76 1.09 -9.83
N GLU A 133 0.32 1.18 -11.09
CA GLU A 133 -1.03 0.76 -11.51
C GLU A 133 -1.24 -0.76 -11.45
N ARG A 134 -0.20 -1.54 -11.10
CA ARG A 134 -0.30 -2.96 -10.72
C ARG A 134 -0.61 -3.16 -9.22
N SER A 135 -0.92 -2.10 -8.50
CA SER A 135 -1.37 -2.13 -7.10
C SER A 135 -2.75 -1.48 -6.97
N SER A 136 -3.54 -1.94 -6.00
CA SER A 136 -4.86 -1.38 -5.67
C SER A 136 -5.08 -1.35 -4.15
N ILE A 137 -6.24 -0.92 -3.68
CA ILE A 137 -6.51 -0.70 -2.26
C ILE A 137 -6.91 -2.03 -1.59
N ALA A 138 -6.13 -2.46 -0.60
CA ALA A 138 -6.46 -3.65 0.17
C ALA A 138 -7.60 -3.39 1.17
N ALA A 139 -8.35 -4.43 1.57
CA ALA A 139 -9.48 -4.31 2.51
C ALA A 139 -9.13 -3.70 3.89
N LYS A 140 -7.85 -3.73 4.27
CA LYS A 140 -7.32 -3.07 5.48
C LYS A 140 -6.17 -2.11 5.16
N GLY A 141 -6.03 -1.70 3.90
CA GLY A 141 -4.87 -0.95 3.42
C GLY A 141 -3.57 -1.60 3.86
N LEU A 142 -2.67 -0.80 4.44
CA LEU A 142 -1.41 -1.25 5.02
C LEU A 142 -1.37 -1.04 6.55
N THR A 143 -2.52 -1.13 7.23
CA THR A 143 -2.62 -0.87 8.69
C THR A 143 -2.45 -2.12 9.56
N GLY A 144 -2.27 -3.29 8.95
CA GLY A 144 -2.07 -4.56 9.65
C GLY A 144 -2.21 -5.76 8.73
N GLU A 145 -2.07 -6.97 9.29
CA GLU A 145 -2.04 -8.22 8.53
C GLU A 145 -3.44 -8.81 8.25
N GLY A 146 -4.50 -8.22 8.81
CA GLY A 146 -5.87 -8.63 8.54
C GLY A 146 -6.18 -8.57 7.04
N TYR A 147 -6.72 -9.66 6.49
CA TYR A 147 -6.93 -9.84 5.04
C TYR A 147 -5.66 -9.74 4.18
N LYS A 148 -4.47 -9.82 4.78
CA LYS A 148 -3.17 -10.05 4.10
C LYS A 148 -2.79 -9.05 3.00
N GLY A 149 -3.40 -7.86 2.98
CA GLY A 149 -3.21 -6.90 1.89
C GLY A 149 -3.95 -7.27 0.61
N HIS A 150 -4.93 -8.17 0.67
CA HIS A 150 -5.72 -8.58 -0.49
C HIS A 150 -6.75 -7.50 -0.89
N VAL A 151 -6.98 -7.42 -2.19
CA VAL A 151 -7.93 -6.51 -2.84
C VAL A 151 -9.21 -7.28 -3.16
N PHE A 152 -10.34 -6.73 -2.72
CA PHE A 152 -11.69 -7.27 -2.87
C PHE A 152 -12.55 -6.33 -3.71
N TRP A 153 -13.82 -6.69 -3.94
CA TRP A 153 -14.84 -5.80 -4.50
C TRP A 153 -15.01 -4.48 -3.70
N ASP A 154 -14.56 -4.45 -2.45
CA ASP A 154 -14.45 -3.26 -1.59
C ASP A 154 -13.89 -2.05 -2.35
N THR A 155 -12.85 -2.27 -3.18
CA THR A 155 -12.24 -1.18 -3.95
C THR A 155 -13.21 -0.60 -4.95
N GLU A 156 -13.76 -1.41 -5.85
CA GLU A 156 -14.60 -0.94 -6.95
C GLU A 156 -15.95 -0.39 -6.46
N VAL A 157 -16.51 -0.95 -5.40
CA VAL A 157 -17.85 -0.58 -4.93
C VAL A 157 -17.84 0.54 -3.89
N PHE A 158 -16.90 0.53 -2.94
CA PHE A 158 -16.92 1.46 -1.81
C PHE A 158 -15.91 2.61 -1.95
N LEU A 159 -14.72 2.34 -2.47
CA LEU A 159 -13.61 3.30 -2.46
C LEU A 159 -13.48 4.06 -3.79
N LEU A 160 -13.62 3.37 -4.91
CA LEU A 160 -13.50 3.93 -6.25
C LEU A 160 -14.46 5.10 -6.50
N PRO A 161 -15.73 5.11 -6.06
CA PRO A 161 -16.61 6.26 -6.27
C PRO A 161 -16.04 7.57 -5.70
N PHE A 162 -15.42 7.53 -4.50
CA PHE A 162 -14.75 8.71 -3.95
C PHE A 162 -13.64 9.20 -4.87
N HIS A 163 -12.79 8.31 -5.37
CA HIS A 163 -11.72 8.68 -6.29
C HIS A 163 -12.26 9.15 -7.63
N LEU A 164 -13.31 8.53 -8.17
CA LEU A 164 -13.91 8.91 -9.44
C LEU A 164 -14.37 10.38 -9.44
N PHE A 165 -14.96 10.84 -8.34
CA PHE A 165 -15.47 12.22 -8.25
C PHE A 165 -14.47 13.23 -7.67
N SER A 166 -13.35 12.78 -7.09
CA SER A 166 -12.33 13.68 -6.52
C SER A 166 -11.02 13.74 -7.32
N ASP A 167 -10.66 12.66 -8.00
CA ASP A 167 -9.50 12.53 -8.88
C ASP A 167 -9.64 11.29 -9.80
N PRO A 168 -10.28 11.44 -10.98
CA PRO A 168 -10.52 10.33 -11.89
C PRO A 168 -9.24 9.59 -12.32
N THR A 169 -8.07 10.22 -12.27
CA THR A 169 -6.79 9.56 -12.63
C THR A 169 -6.45 8.43 -11.66
N VAL A 170 -6.83 8.57 -10.39
CA VAL A 170 -6.69 7.52 -9.38
C VAL A 170 -7.68 6.40 -9.65
N ALA A 171 -8.95 6.72 -9.94
CA ALA A 171 -9.96 5.71 -10.29
C ALA A 171 -9.53 4.89 -11.52
N ARG A 172 -8.97 5.55 -12.54
CA ARG A 172 -8.38 4.91 -13.71
C ARG A 172 -7.26 3.93 -13.31
N SER A 173 -6.32 4.36 -12.46
CA SER A 173 -5.23 3.50 -11.97
C SER A 173 -5.74 2.28 -11.21
N LEU A 174 -6.77 2.43 -10.37
CA LEU A 174 -7.38 1.33 -9.62
C LEU A 174 -8.06 0.31 -10.55
N LEU A 175 -8.69 0.76 -11.64
CA LEU A 175 -9.25 -0.15 -12.65
C LEU A 175 -8.17 -0.80 -13.53
N ARG A 176 -7.07 -0.07 -13.82
CA ARG A 176 -5.91 -0.62 -14.54
C ARG A 176 -5.26 -1.79 -13.81
N TYR A 177 -5.31 -1.82 -12.48
CA TYR A 177 -4.93 -3.01 -11.70
C TYR A 177 -5.71 -4.26 -12.13
N ARG A 178 -7.04 -4.14 -12.31
CA ARG A 178 -7.88 -5.25 -12.80
C ARG A 178 -7.52 -5.64 -14.23
N TRP A 179 -7.22 -4.66 -15.08
CA TRP A 179 -6.74 -4.92 -16.44
C TRP A 179 -5.44 -5.73 -16.45
N HIS A 180 -4.44 -5.34 -15.66
CA HIS A 180 -3.17 -6.08 -15.55
C HIS A 180 -3.35 -7.52 -15.05
N ASN A 181 -4.37 -7.76 -14.21
CA ASN A 181 -4.69 -9.08 -13.68
C ASN A 181 -5.72 -9.87 -14.51
N LEU A 182 -6.18 -9.32 -15.64
CA LEU A 182 -7.16 -9.97 -16.51
C LEU A 182 -6.71 -11.36 -17.01
N PRO A 183 -5.43 -11.59 -17.39
CA PRO A 183 -4.97 -12.92 -17.77
C PRO A 183 -5.15 -13.97 -16.66
N GLY A 184 -4.91 -13.60 -15.40
CA GLY A 184 -5.13 -14.49 -14.25
C GLY A 184 -6.61 -14.83 -14.06
N ALA A 185 -7.49 -13.84 -14.23
CA ALA A 185 -8.94 -14.05 -14.17
C ALA A 185 -9.47 -14.96 -15.31
N GLN A 186 -8.91 -14.85 -16.51
CA GLN A 186 -9.24 -15.73 -17.64
C GLN A 186 -8.80 -17.17 -17.39
N GLU A 187 -7.59 -17.35 -16.86
CA GLU A 187 -7.09 -18.68 -16.49
C GLU A 187 -7.92 -19.31 -15.35
N LYS A 188 -8.34 -18.52 -14.35
CA LYS A 188 -9.26 -18.98 -13.31
C LYS A 188 -10.61 -19.41 -13.91
N ALA A 189 -11.20 -18.64 -14.83
CA ALA A 189 -12.43 -19.03 -15.51
C ALA A 189 -12.27 -20.37 -16.24
N ARG A 190 -11.20 -20.50 -17.04
CA ARG A 190 -10.89 -21.71 -17.81
C ARG A 190 -10.74 -22.94 -16.91
N ARG A 191 -9.99 -22.83 -15.81
CA ARG A 191 -9.81 -23.93 -14.83
C ARG A 191 -11.12 -24.39 -14.20
N ASN A 192 -12.10 -23.49 -14.08
CA ASN A 192 -13.43 -23.77 -13.53
C ASN A 192 -14.47 -24.13 -14.61
N GLY A 193 -14.07 -24.30 -15.87
CA GLY A 193 -14.97 -24.67 -16.97
C GLY A 193 -15.83 -23.53 -17.50
N TRP A 194 -15.50 -22.28 -17.17
CA TRP A 194 -16.19 -21.08 -17.66
C TRP A 194 -15.44 -20.42 -18.82
N GLN A 195 -16.17 -19.63 -19.62
CA GLN A 195 -15.59 -18.71 -20.60
C GLN A 195 -15.43 -17.31 -19.99
N GLY A 196 -14.64 -16.45 -20.64
CA GLY A 196 -14.45 -15.06 -20.20
C GLY A 196 -13.46 -14.93 -19.04
N ALA A 197 -13.76 -14.05 -18.10
CA ALA A 197 -12.91 -13.75 -16.96
C ALA A 197 -13.68 -13.94 -15.64
N LEU A 198 -13.08 -14.70 -14.73
CA LEU A 198 -13.56 -14.87 -13.36
C LEU A 198 -12.48 -14.32 -12.45
N PHE A 199 -12.62 -13.07 -12.04
CA PHE A 199 -11.65 -12.44 -11.14
C PHE A 199 -11.60 -13.17 -9.79
N PRO A 200 -10.44 -13.19 -9.12
CA PRO A 200 -10.31 -13.77 -7.79
C PRO A 200 -11.14 -12.99 -6.78
N TRP A 201 -11.74 -13.69 -5.82
CA TRP A 201 -12.45 -13.04 -4.71
C TRP A 201 -11.48 -12.23 -3.85
N GLU A 202 -10.33 -12.83 -3.55
CA GLU A 202 -9.20 -12.18 -2.90
C GLU A 202 -8.05 -12.08 -3.91
N SER A 203 -7.72 -10.86 -4.34
CA SER A 203 -6.67 -10.60 -5.31
C SER A 203 -5.40 -10.04 -4.66
N ALA A 204 -4.22 -10.46 -5.14
CA ALA A 204 -2.95 -9.86 -4.79
C ALA A 204 -2.12 -9.55 -6.07
N ARG A 205 -0.78 -9.60 -5.97
CA ARG A 205 0.14 -9.24 -7.06
C ARG A 205 0.08 -10.20 -8.26
N SER A 206 -0.19 -11.48 -8.03
CA SER A 206 -0.22 -12.54 -9.05
C SER A 206 -1.44 -12.47 -9.97
N GLY A 207 -2.54 -11.87 -9.50
CA GLY A 207 -3.86 -11.97 -10.12
C GLY A 207 -4.54 -13.35 -9.95
N GLU A 208 -3.90 -14.30 -9.26
CA GLU A 208 -4.48 -15.60 -8.92
C GLU A 208 -5.44 -15.48 -7.72
N GLU A 209 -6.21 -16.54 -7.46
CA GLU A 209 -7.09 -16.61 -6.28
C GLU A 209 -6.27 -16.82 -5.01
N GLU A 210 -6.32 -15.83 -4.12
CA GLU A 210 -5.60 -15.85 -2.84
C GLU A 210 -6.52 -16.16 -1.64
N THR A 211 -7.82 -16.39 -1.89
CA THR A 211 -8.78 -16.77 -0.85
C THR A 211 -8.33 -18.08 -0.21
N PRO A 212 -8.10 -18.12 1.11
CA PRO A 212 -7.72 -19.35 1.80
C PRO A 212 -8.84 -20.38 1.69
N GLU A 213 -8.51 -21.64 1.39
CA GLU A 213 -9.52 -22.71 1.33
C GLU A 213 -10.27 -22.88 2.67
N PHE A 214 -9.62 -22.55 3.78
CA PHE A 214 -10.17 -22.71 5.12
C PHE A 214 -9.94 -21.46 5.98
N ALA A 215 -10.97 -21.08 6.73
CA ALA A 215 -10.92 -20.01 7.72
C ALA A 215 -10.00 -20.37 8.91
N ALA A 216 -9.87 -19.42 9.84
CA ALA A 216 -9.24 -19.67 11.13
C ALA A 216 -9.95 -20.81 11.89
N ILE A 217 -9.22 -21.46 12.79
CA ILE A 217 -9.76 -22.54 13.62
C ILE A 217 -10.90 -21.99 14.49
N ASN A 218 -12.03 -22.70 14.50
CA ASN A 218 -13.09 -22.41 15.43
C ASN A 218 -12.64 -22.82 16.84
N ILE A 219 -12.50 -21.85 17.75
CA ILE A 219 -11.96 -22.07 19.10
C ILE A 219 -12.81 -23.03 19.96
N ARG A 220 -14.10 -23.23 19.61
CA ARG A 220 -15.00 -24.12 20.35
C ARG A 220 -14.92 -25.56 19.86
N THR A 221 -14.77 -25.75 18.55
CA THR A 221 -14.82 -27.09 17.93
C THR A 221 -13.44 -27.63 17.56
N GLY A 222 -12.41 -26.78 17.48
CA GLY A 222 -11.09 -27.16 16.96
C GLY A 222 -11.06 -27.43 15.46
N LEU A 223 -12.16 -27.18 14.74
CA LEU A 223 -12.27 -27.44 13.30
C LEU A 223 -12.14 -26.14 12.51
N ARG A 224 -11.58 -26.22 11.31
CA ARG A 224 -11.58 -25.11 10.35
C ARG A 224 -12.80 -25.22 9.44
N GLN A 225 -13.44 -24.09 9.17
CA GLN A 225 -14.54 -24.02 8.21
C GLN A 225 -14.01 -23.78 6.81
N LYS A 226 -14.55 -24.49 5.81
CA LYS A 226 -14.23 -24.23 4.40
C LYS A 226 -14.80 -22.87 3.98
N VAL A 227 -13.98 -22.05 3.32
CA VAL A 227 -14.38 -20.76 2.78
C VAL A 227 -15.02 -20.98 1.41
N ALA A 228 -16.21 -20.42 1.21
CA ALA A 228 -17.00 -20.60 -0.02
C ALA A 228 -16.92 -19.40 -0.96
N SER A 229 -16.41 -18.25 -0.51
CA SER A 229 -16.46 -16.99 -1.27
C SER A 229 -15.82 -17.13 -2.66
N ALA A 230 -14.60 -17.67 -2.76
CA ALA A 230 -13.94 -17.92 -4.04
C ALA A 230 -14.69 -18.83 -5.01
N GLN A 231 -15.61 -19.68 -4.51
CA GLN A 231 -16.39 -20.64 -5.30
C GLN A 231 -17.80 -20.14 -5.65
N ALA A 232 -18.34 -19.18 -4.90
CA ALA A 232 -19.76 -18.82 -4.96
C ALA A 232 -19.99 -17.32 -5.19
N GLU A 233 -19.09 -16.45 -4.75
CA GLU A 233 -19.26 -15.00 -4.80
C GLU A 233 -18.69 -14.44 -6.11
N HIS A 234 -19.32 -14.83 -7.23
CA HIS A 234 -18.90 -14.42 -8.57
C HIS A 234 -19.33 -12.99 -8.95
N HIS A 235 -20.11 -12.31 -8.10
CA HIS A 235 -20.62 -10.96 -8.38
C HIS A 235 -19.51 -9.92 -8.56
N LEU A 236 -18.31 -10.16 -8.02
CA LEU A 236 -17.13 -9.32 -8.18
C LEU A 236 -16.82 -9.02 -9.66
N VAL A 237 -17.14 -9.93 -10.58
CA VAL A 237 -17.00 -9.69 -12.03
C VAL A 237 -17.95 -8.59 -12.51
N ALA A 238 -19.21 -8.61 -12.05
CA ALA A 238 -20.20 -7.59 -12.36
C ALA A 238 -19.86 -6.25 -11.68
N ASP A 239 -19.32 -6.28 -10.47
CA ASP A 239 -18.90 -5.06 -9.75
C ASP A 239 -17.76 -4.33 -10.48
N ILE A 240 -16.77 -5.07 -10.98
CA ILE A 240 -15.69 -4.52 -11.80
C ILE A 240 -16.24 -3.93 -13.10
N ALA A 241 -17.11 -4.67 -13.81
CA ALA A 241 -17.72 -4.19 -15.04
C ALA A 241 -18.55 -2.91 -14.81
N TRP A 242 -19.32 -2.87 -13.72
CA TRP A 242 -20.07 -1.70 -13.30
C TRP A 242 -19.14 -0.51 -13.04
N ALA A 243 -18.06 -0.69 -12.29
CA ALA A 243 -17.11 0.38 -12.00
C ALA A 243 -16.40 0.92 -13.27
N VAL A 244 -16.08 0.05 -14.23
CA VAL A 244 -15.55 0.47 -15.55
C VAL A 244 -16.56 1.33 -16.31
N ILE A 245 -17.83 0.92 -16.35
CA ILE A 245 -18.90 1.69 -17.00
C ILE A 245 -19.09 3.03 -16.30
N GLN A 246 -19.12 3.06 -14.96
CA GLN A 246 -19.25 4.30 -14.19
C GLN A 246 -18.09 5.26 -14.47
N TYR A 247 -16.86 4.74 -14.57
CA TYR A 247 -15.68 5.54 -14.92
C TYR A 247 -15.84 6.17 -16.31
N TRP A 248 -16.13 5.37 -17.33
CA TRP A 248 -16.32 5.86 -18.70
C TRP A 248 -17.47 6.87 -18.79
N GLN A 249 -18.62 6.58 -18.19
CA GLN A 249 -19.77 7.50 -18.18
C GLN A 249 -19.48 8.84 -17.50
N THR A 250 -18.68 8.83 -16.43
CA THR A 250 -18.37 10.05 -15.66
C THR A 250 -17.27 10.89 -16.32
N THR A 251 -16.31 10.25 -17.00
CA THR A 251 -15.11 10.92 -17.52
C THR A 251 -15.14 11.17 -19.02
N GLY A 252 -15.88 10.36 -19.79
CA GLY A 252 -15.81 10.33 -21.25
C GLY A 252 -14.46 9.87 -21.80
N ASP A 253 -13.64 9.17 -21.00
CA ASP A 253 -12.32 8.69 -21.40
C ASP A 253 -12.45 7.50 -22.37
N GLU A 254 -12.64 7.80 -23.66
CA GLU A 254 -12.72 6.80 -24.74
C GLU A 254 -11.41 6.05 -24.99
N SER A 255 -10.28 6.56 -24.44
CA SER A 255 -8.96 5.94 -24.60
C SER A 255 -8.72 4.80 -23.61
N PHE A 256 -9.46 4.81 -22.51
CA PHE A 256 -9.43 3.80 -21.45
C PHE A 256 -10.33 2.62 -21.80
#